data_AF-A0A9P5JXY4-F1
#
_entry.id   AF-A0A9P5JXY4-F1
#
_cell.length_a   1.000
_cell.length_b   1.000
_cell.length_c   1.000
_cell.angle_alpha   90.00
_cell.angle_beta   90.00
_cell.angle_gamma   90.00
#
_symmetry.space_group_name_H-M   'P 1'
#
loop_
_entity.id
_entity.type
_entity.pdbx_description
1 polymer ?
#
loop_
_entity_poly.entity_id
_entity_poly.type
_entity_poly.pdbx_seq_one_letter_code
_entity_poly.pdbx_strand_id
1 'polypeptide(L)'
;MPPQHPTKEPNSNTSPGDDTPGKELPPDAPLSTLCALLTTDLNRRSLPTSARSVPHDPLDKYTKAQMPKIYDGHPTDIFSLIDPKVVDEWDSRPACKLFALPFGIEARNRSRHNSIRACIFAAVAEITQSQQMGISAPKPSKQAKRLNYTPSAFLIYNLTEAQRRTLLEKTVWSSIDISFRVALPEPNLPDFLFNIKGFTTMSMDLVRSMVVAVWQDKETQTSLQMISQAAANKEHTYSQSNIKAFTESLEVKRLDVKEKGDILAPRFNIHAESKYIKDHNLWAQIQDFLADCQYSSNMLGRGTTQIAPYECRICYSVDHPHGLCPFPSIAGWNRPS
;
A
#
# COMPACT_ATOMS: atom_id res chain seq x y z
N MET A 1 37.74 43.08 -3.28
CA MET A 1 38.83 42.81 -2.33
C MET A 1 38.41 41.67 -1.42
N PRO A 2 39.00 40.47 -1.54
CA PRO A 2 38.70 39.34 -0.67
C PRO A 2 39.64 39.33 0.55
N PRO A 3 39.18 38.96 1.75
CA PRO A 3 40.07 38.70 2.86
C PRO A 3 40.64 37.28 2.78
N GLN A 4 41.97 37.22 2.80
CA GLN A 4 42.78 36.02 2.95
C GLN A 4 42.69 35.52 4.40
N HIS A 5 42.53 34.21 4.60
CA HIS A 5 42.89 33.55 5.86
C HIS A 5 43.58 32.21 5.59
N PRO A 6 44.45 31.75 6.51
CA PRO A 6 45.65 31.01 6.15
C PRO A 6 45.56 29.49 6.37
N THR A 7 46.42 28.84 5.61
CA THR A 7 46.93 27.48 5.68
C THR A 7 47.40 27.08 7.08
N LYS A 8 47.03 25.87 7.54
CA LYS A 8 47.79 25.11 8.54
C LYS A 8 47.95 23.66 8.08
N GLU A 9 49.22 23.28 8.04
CA GLU A 9 49.81 22.00 7.67
C GLU A 9 49.69 20.93 8.79
N PRO A 10 50.10 19.67 8.52
CA PRO A 10 49.60 18.47 9.20
C PRO A 10 50.45 18.06 10.41
N ASN A 11 49.82 17.39 11.38
CA ASN A 11 50.53 16.68 12.43
C ASN A 11 50.51 15.17 12.17
N SER A 12 51.62 14.68 11.66
CA SER A 12 52.11 13.32 11.84
C SER A 12 52.58 13.13 13.27
N ASN A 13 52.13 12.08 13.95
CA ASN A 13 52.87 11.51 15.07
C ASN A 13 52.77 9.99 15.05
N THR A 14 53.94 9.39 14.92
CA THR A 14 54.25 7.97 14.92
C THR A 14 54.87 7.56 16.25
N SER A 15 54.79 6.25 16.54
CA SER A 15 55.62 5.43 17.45
C SER A 15 55.09 5.22 18.89
N PRO A 16 55.56 4.18 19.60
CA PRO A 16 55.73 2.77 19.18
C PRO A 16 55.24 1.75 20.25
N GLY A 17 55.05 0.49 19.82
CA GLY A 17 55.32 -0.77 20.54
C GLY A 17 54.77 -1.03 21.94
N ASP A 18 54.00 -2.11 22.09
CA ASP A 18 54.30 -3.08 23.17
C ASP A 18 53.74 -4.48 22.83
N ASP A 19 54.66 -5.43 22.73
CA ASP A 19 54.46 -6.87 22.66
C ASP A 19 54.38 -7.42 24.09
N THR A 20 53.35 -8.19 24.45
CA THR A 20 53.41 -9.17 25.54
C THR A 20 52.23 -10.17 25.47
N PRO A 21 52.34 -11.35 26.10
CA PRO A 21 52.04 -12.63 25.47
C PRO A 21 50.75 -13.26 26.02
N GLY A 22 50.38 -14.39 25.41
CA GLY A 22 49.13 -15.12 25.60
C GLY A 22 48.62 -15.28 27.04
N LYS A 23 47.31 -15.11 27.18
CA LYS A 23 46.52 -15.69 28.27
C LYS A 23 45.67 -16.82 27.68
N GLU A 24 46.01 -18.03 28.09
CA GLU A 24 45.19 -19.23 27.94
C GLU A 24 43.78 -18.99 28.52
N LEU A 25 42.76 -19.43 27.77
CA LEU A 25 41.39 -19.52 28.26
C LEU A 25 41.29 -20.65 29.31
N PRO A 26 40.57 -20.44 30.42
CA PRO A 26 40.25 -21.52 31.35
C PRO A 26 39.18 -22.45 30.77
N PRO A 27 39.22 -23.75 31.10
CA PRO A 27 38.24 -24.73 30.65
C PRO A 27 36.95 -24.66 31.46
N ASP A 28 35.83 -24.86 30.75
CA ASP A 28 34.53 -25.35 31.21
C ASP A 28 34.06 -24.95 32.61
N ALA A 29 33.39 -23.81 32.69
CA ALA A 29 32.44 -23.55 33.76
C ALA A 29 31.23 -24.51 33.62
N PRO A 30 30.85 -25.27 34.65
CA PRO A 30 29.68 -26.15 34.58
C PRO A 30 28.42 -25.31 34.41
N LEU A 31 27.69 -25.58 33.32
CA LEU A 31 26.36 -25.04 33.07
C LEU A 31 25.47 -25.30 34.29
N SER A 32 24.79 -24.25 34.76
CA SER A 32 23.90 -24.32 35.92
C SER A 32 22.88 -25.45 35.75
N THR A 33 22.69 -26.23 36.83
CA THR A 33 21.77 -27.37 36.94
C THR A 33 20.32 -27.01 36.59
N LEU A 34 19.99 -25.72 36.51
CA LEU A 34 18.68 -25.21 36.09
C LEU A 34 18.44 -25.30 34.57
N CYS A 35 19.48 -25.10 33.73
CA CYS A 35 19.35 -25.23 32.28
C CYS A 35 19.15 -26.68 31.85
N ALA A 36 19.77 -27.64 32.53
CA ALA A 36 19.57 -29.06 32.25
C ALA A 36 18.14 -29.54 32.61
N LEU A 37 17.54 -29.00 33.67
CA LEU A 37 16.17 -29.33 34.08
C LEU A 37 15.12 -28.76 33.12
N LEU A 38 15.32 -27.57 32.56
CA LEU A 38 14.41 -26.97 31.57
C LEU A 38 14.44 -27.69 30.21
N THR A 39 15.60 -28.17 29.77
CA THR A 39 15.72 -28.94 28.51
C THR A 39 15.11 -30.35 28.63
N THR A 40 15.05 -30.90 29.85
CA THR A 40 14.46 -32.24 30.10
C THR A 40 12.93 -32.19 30.17
N ASP A 41 12.34 -31.09 30.65
CA ASP A 41 10.88 -30.92 30.73
C ASP A 41 10.24 -30.59 29.36
N LEU A 42 10.98 -29.88 28.49
CA LEU A 42 10.57 -29.65 27.09
C LEU A 42 10.51 -30.93 26.25
N ASN A 43 11.36 -31.92 26.55
CA ASN A 43 11.39 -33.21 25.84
C ASN A 43 10.39 -34.25 26.38
N ARG A 44 9.78 -34.02 27.55
CA ARG A 44 8.82 -34.96 28.17
C ARG A 44 7.36 -34.72 27.78
N ARG A 45 7.05 -33.60 27.11
CA ARG A 45 5.74 -33.36 26.50
C ARG A 45 5.64 -34.02 25.12
N SER A 46 5.82 -35.34 25.08
CA SER A 46 5.42 -36.14 23.94
C SER A 46 3.89 -36.13 23.89
N LEU A 47 3.34 -35.25 23.05
CA LEU A 47 1.90 -35.20 22.76
C LEU A 47 1.43 -36.58 22.29
N PRO A 48 0.17 -36.96 22.62
CA PRO A 48 -0.41 -38.24 22.22
C PRO A 48 -0.25 -38.45 20.72
N THR A 49 0.13 -39.67 20.35
CA THR A 49 0.42 -40.12 18.99
C THR A 49 -0.76 -39.77 18.08
N SER A 50 -0.61 -38.67 17.35
CA SER A 50 -1.64 -38.10 16.50
C SER A 50 -2.11 -39.13 15.49
N ALA A 51 -3.42 -39.30 15.39
CA ALA A 51 -4.06 -39.93 14.23
C ALA A 51 -3.43 -39.34 12.96
N ARG A 52 -3.17 -40.20 11.95
CA ARG A 52 -2.61 -39.81 10.65
C ARG A 52 -3.41 -38.64 10.09
N SER A 53 -2.89 -37.42 10.24
CA SER A 53 -3.46 -36.23 9.63
C SER A 53 -3.32 -36.40 8.13
N VAL A 54 -4.44 -36.27 7.40
CA VAL A 54 -4.41 -36.13 5.95
C VAL A 54 -3.39 -35.04 5.61
N PRO A 55 -2.46 -35.25 4.66
CA PRO A 55 -1.55 -34.20 4.23
C PRO A 55 -2.35 -32.99 3.79
N HIS A 56 -2.34 -31.93 4.61
CA HIS A 56 -2.98 -30.67 4.27
C HIS A 56 -2.01 -29.86 3.42
N ASP A 57 -2.49 -29.33 2.30
CA ASP A 57 -1.74 -28.34 1.54
C ASP A 57 -1.54 -27.12 2.46
N PRO A 58 -0.31 -26.65 2.71
CA PRO A 58 -0.06 -25.44 3.49
C PRO A 58 -0.87 -24.22 3.00
N LEU A 59 -1.24 -24.20 1.71
CA LEU A 59 -2.04 -23.14 1.12
C LEU A 59 -3.53 -23.19 1.46
N ASP A 60 -4.03 -24.30 2.02
CA ASP A 60 -5.45 -24.46 2.37
C ASP A 60 -5.91 -23.49 3.47
N LYS A 61 -4.98 -22.98 4.28
CA LYS A 61 -5.30 -21.99 5.33
C LYS A 61 -5.55 -20.59 4.79
N TYR A 62 -5.17 -20.32 3.54
CA TYR A 62 -5.44 -19.03 2.90
C TYR A 62 -6.81 -19.08 2.25
N THR A 63 -7.58 -18.01 2.43
CA THR A 63 -8.89 -17.89 1.80
C THR A 63 -8.82 -18.07 0.28
N LYS A 64 -9.80 -18.82 -0.25
CA LYS A 64 -9.98 -19.10 -1.67
C LYS A 64 -11.05 -18.18 -2.31
N ALA A 65 -11.64 -17.29 -1.53
CA ALA A 65 -12.67 -16.38 -1.99
C ALA A 65 -12.12 -15.32 -2.95
N GLN A 66 -12.96 -14.86 -3.87
CA GLN A 66 -12.63 -13.72 -4.72
C GLN A 66 -12.57 -12.44 -3.88
N MET A 67 -11.52 -11.66 -4.09
CA MET A 67 -11.22 -10.48 -3.29
C MET A 67 -11.78 -9.22 -3.95
N PRO A 68 -12.52 -8.37 -3.20
CA PRO A 68 -12.94 -7.07 -3.69
C PRO A 68 -11.75 -6.23 -4.11
N LYS A 69 -11.92 -5.45 -5.19
CA LYS A 69 -10.91 -4.49 -5.64
C LYS A 69 -10.69 -3.43 -4.56
N ILE A 70 -9.42 -3.12 -4.29
CA ILE A 70 -8.99 -2.01 -3.42
C ILE A 70 -8.58 -0.88 -4.33
N TYR A 71 -9.12 0.32 -4.09
CA TYR A 71 -8.81 1.51 -4.87
C TYR A 71 -7.84 2.38 -4.07
N ASP A 72 -6.70 2.68 -4.67
CA ASP A 72 -5.77 3.69 -4.19
C ASP A 72 -6.29 5.09 -4.62
N GLY A 73 -5.93 6.15 -3.90
CA GLY A 73 -6.32 7.52 -4.23
C GLY A 73 -5.34 8.22 -5.16
N HIS A 74 -4.08 7.78 -5.12
CA HIS A 74 -3.00 8.29 -5.93
C HIS A 74 -2.01 7.15 -6.27
N PRO A 75 -1.35 7.17 -7.45
CA PRO A 75 -0.38 6.13 -7.82
C PRO A 75 0.69 5.93 -6.74
N THR A 76 1.16 7.00 -6.11
CA THR A 76 2.24 6.92 -5.10
C THR A 76 1.77 6.65 -3.67
N ASP A 77 0.48 6.36 -3.44
CA ASP A 77 -0.06 6.17 -2.07
C ASP A 77 0.65 5.07 -1.29
N ILE A 78 1.17 4.06 -1.99
CA ILE A 78 1.96 2.97 -1.38
C ILE A 78 3.24 3.47 -0.69
N PHE A 79 3.79 4.60 -1.15
CA PHE A 79 4.97 5.24 -0.60
C PHE A 79 4.65 6.33 0.41
N SER A 80 3.35 6.60 0.65
CA SER A 80 2.92 7.62 1.60
C SER A 80 3.57 7.41 2.96
N LEU A 81 4.13 8.50 3.49
CA LEU A 81 4.79 8.56 4.79
C LEU A 81 6.12 7.79 4.89
N ILE A 82 6.64 7.18 3.81
CA ILE A 82 7.95 6.52 3.79
C ILE A 82 9.06 7.57 3.61
N ASP A 83 10.19 7.38 4.28
CA ASP A 83 11.41 8.18 4.08
C ASP A 83 11.87 8.03 2.61
N PRO A 84 11.97 9.12 1.81
CA PRO A 84 12.34 9.02 0.40
C PRO A 84 13.65 8.29 0.16
N LYS A 85 14.63 8.42 1.07
CA LYS A 85 15.91 7.68 0.96
C LYS A 85 15.73 6.16 1.03
N VAL A 86 14.71 5.70 1.77
CA VAL A 86 14.37 4.29 1.84
C VAL A 86 13.66 3.84 0.57
N VAL A 87 12.83 4.69 -0.03
CA VAL A 87 12.23 4.43 -1.34
C VAL A 87 13.33 4.31 -2.41
N ASP A 88 14.31 5.21 -2.43
CA ASP A 88 15.46 5.15 -3.35
C ASP A 88 16.29 3.86 -3.16
N GLU A 89 16.52 3.44 -1.90
CA GLU A 89 17.21 2.19 -1.59
C GLU A 89 16.39 0.96 -2.04
N TRP A 90 15.07 1.00 -1.86
CA TRP A 90 14.18 -0.07 -2.31
C TRP A 90 14.12 -0.14 -3.83
N ASP A 91 14.15 1.02 -4.49
CA ASP A 91 14.10 1.10 -5.94
C ASP A 91 15.39 0.62 -6.60
N SER A 92 16.54 1.00 -6.06
CA SER A 92 17.86 0.58 -6.58
C SER A 92 18.16 -0.92 -6.44
N ARG A 93 17.31 -1.72 -5.79
CA ARG A 93 17.48 -3.18 -5.69
C ARG A 93 17.11 -3.87 -7.02
N PRO A 94 18.03 -4.66 -7.62
CA PRO A 94 17.85 -5.24 -8.95
C PRO A 94 16.98 -6.51 -8.98
N ALA A 95 16.74 -7.16 -7.84
CA ALA A 95 15.95 -8.38 -7.79
C ALA A 95 14.43 -8.09 -7.88
N CYS A 96 13.63 -9.10 -8.25
CA CYS A 96 12.19 -8.96 -8.24
C CYS A 96 11.71 -8.59 -6.85
N LYS A 97 10.85 -7.56 -6.79
CA LYS A 97 10.34 -6.98 -5.57
C LYS A 97 8.85 -6.68 -5.69
N LEU A 98 8.18 -6.72 -4.56
CA LEU A 98 6.75 -6.44 -4.40
C LEU A 98 6.55 -5.69 -3.09
N PHE A 99 5.40 -5.08 -2.92
CA PHE A 99 5.00 -4.48 -1.66
C PHE A 99 3.90 -5.31 -1.00
N ALA A 100 4.05 -5.57 0.30
CA ALA A 100 3.00 -6.09 1.15
C ALA A 100 2.38 -4.93 1.94
N LEU A 101 1.05 -4.79 1.88
CA LEU A 101 0.28 -3.87 2.70
C LEU A 101 -0.62 -4.66 3.64
N PRO A 102 -0.24 -4.82 4.92
CA PRO A 102 -1.00 -5.59 5.90
C PRO A 102 -2.30 -4.88 6.26
N PHE A 103 -3.41 -5.62 6.25
CA PHE A 103 -4.72 -5.12 6.62
C PHE A 103 -4.78 -4.76 8.11
N GLY A 104 -5.67 -3.83 8.45
CA GLY A 104 -5.97 -3.45 9.82
C GLY A 104 -5.03 -2.39 10.39
N ILE A 105 -5.52 -1.67 11.41
CA ILE A 105 -4.84 -0.49 11.95
C ILE A 105 -3.47 -0.79 12.58
N GLU A 106 -3.21 -2.03 12.97
CA GLU A 106 -1.95 -2.46 13.57
C GLU A 106 -0.74 -2.24 12.64
N ALA A 107 -0.93 -2.23 11.31
CA ALA A 107 0.17 -1.91 10.39
C ALA A 107 0.68 -0.46 10.52
N ARG A 108 -0.12 0.42 11.12
CA ARG A 108 0.25 1.80 11.46
C ARG A 108 0.77 1.95 12.88
N ASN A 109 0.96 0.84 13.59
CA ASN A 109 1.60 0.84 14.89
C ASN A 109 3.08 0.45 14.74
N ARG A 110 3.97 1.43 14.92
CA ARG A 110 5.41 1.23 14.76
C ARG A 110 5.97 0.12 15.67
N SER A 111 5.41 -0.07 16.86
CA SER A 111 5.88 -1.14 17.77
C SER A 111 5.57 -2.55 17.24
N ARG A 112 4.58 -2.67 16.34
CA ARG A 112 4.17 -3.93 15.70
C ARG A 112 4.93 -4.23 14.41
N HIS A 113 5.73 -3.30 13.89
CA HIS A 113 6.39 -3.49 12.59
C HIS A 113 7.29 -4.73 12.54
N ASN A 114 7.99 -5.05 13.62
CA ASN A 114 8.83 -6.24 13.69
C ASN A 114 8.02 -7.54 13.67
N SER A 115 6.91 -7.61 14.40
CA SER A 115 6.04 -8.80 14.41
C SER A 115 5.33 -8.96 13.07
N ILE A 116 4.80 -7.87 12.51
CA ILE A 116 4.17 -7.86 11.19
C ILE A 116 5.16 -8.31 10.11
N ARG A 117 6.40 -7.78 10.13
CA ARG A 117 7.48 -8.22 9.23
C ARG A 117 7.71 -9.72 9.30
N ALA A 118 7.75 -10.29 10.51
CA ALA A 118 7.93 -11.73 10.72
C ALA A 118 6.75 -12.54 10.17
N CYS A 119 5.51 -12.09 10.39
CA CYS A 119 4.31 -12.72 9.85
C CYS A 119 4.26 -12.68 8.32
N ILE A 120 4.60 -11.53 7.69
CA ILE A 120 4.70 -11.44 6.22
C ILE A 120 5.77 -12.39 5.71
N PHE A 121 6.95 -12.42 6.35
CA PHE A 121 8.04 -13.32 5.95
C PHE A 121 7.58 -14.77 5.98
N ALA A 122 7.00 -15.23 7.10
CA ALA A 122 6.51 -16.59 7.26
C ALA A 122 5.45 -16.95 6.21
N ALA A 123 4.49 -16.05 5.98
CA ALA A 123 3.43 -16.28 5.01
C ALA A 123 3.98 -16.35 3.57
N VAL A 124 4.84 -15.40 3.17
CA VAL A 124 5.47 -15.41 1.84
C VAL A 124 6.34 -16.65 1.68
N ALA A 125 7.06 -17.07 2.72
CA ALA A 125 7.93 -18.25 2.66
C ALA A 125 7.16 -19.52 2.36
N GLU A 126 6.01 -19.67 3.02
CA GLU A 126 5.11 -20.78 2.84
C GLU A 126 4.43 -20.75 1.47
N ILE A 127 3.90 -19.58 1.06
CA ILE A 127 3.24 -19.39 -0.25
C ILE A 127 4.19 -19.74 -1.39
N THR A 128 5.45 -19.34 -1.27
CA THR A 128 6.47 -19.48 -2.33
C THR A 128 7.35 -20.71 -2.17
N GLN A 129 7.16 -21.48 -1.09
CA GLN A 129 8.01 -22.62 -0.70
C GLN A 129 9.51 -22.27 -0.69
N SER A 130 9.86 -21.06 -0.24
CA SER A 130 11.23 -20.54 -0.30
C SER A 130 11.57 -19.70 0.93
N GLN A 131 12.85 -19.71 1.31
CA GLN A 131 13.40 -18.89 2.39
C GLN A 131 14.42 -17.85 1.87
N GLN A 132 14.58 -17.73 0.55
CA GLN A 132 15.61 -16.93 -0.10
C GLN A 132 15.16 -15.49 -0.43
N MET A 133 14.10 -15.02 0.23
CA MET A 133 13.55 -13.66 0.12
C MET A 133 13.80 -12.87 1.42
N GLY A 134 13.56 -11.57 1.38
CA GLY A 134 13.61 -10.72 2.57
C GLY A 134 12.40 -9.80 2.66
N ILE A 135 12.07 -9.37 3.88
CA ILE A 135 11.04 -8.36 4.15
C ILE A 135 11.69 -7.15 4.82
N SER A 136 11.54 -5.97 4.21
CA SER A 136 11.97 -4.69 4.79
C SER A 136 10.77 -3.92 5.32
N ALA A 137 10.83 -3.54 6.59
CA ALA A 137 9.82 -2.68 7.20
C ALA A 137 10.02 -1.23 6.75
N PRO A 138 8.95 -0.45 6.56
CA PRO A 138 9.09 0.93 6.15
C PRO A 138 9.70 1.79 7.26
N LYS A 139 10.38 2.85 6.84
CA LYS A 139 10.88 3.88 7.74
C LYS A 139 10.03 5.15 7.56
N PRO A 140 9.52 5.76 8.65
CA PRO A 140 8.73 6.98 8.52
C PRO A 140 9.59 8.16 8.05
N SER A 141 9.02 8.97 7.16
CA SER A 141 9.59 10.25 6.71
C SER A 141 9.69 11.26 7.86
N LYS A 142 10.41 12.37 7.65
CA LYS A 142 10.50 13.45 8.65
C LYS A 142 9.12 14.02 9.00
N GLN A 143 8.27 14.21 7.99
CA GLN A 143 6.90 14.70 8.17
C GLN A 143 6.05 13.69 8.93
N ALA A 144 6.13 12.40 8.57
CA ALA A 144 5.40 11.34 9.24
C ALA A 144 5.75 11.28 10.74
N LYS A 145 7.06 11.35 11.07
CA LYS A 145 7.52 11.42 12.46
C LYS A 145 6.93 12.61 13.23
N ARG A 146 6.92 13.79 12.61
CA ARG A 146 6.37 15.02 13.23
C ARG A 146 4.88 14.87 13.53
N LEU A 147 4.14 14.20 12.66
CA LEU A 147 2.69 13.96 12.80
C LEU A 147 2.36 12.69 13.59
N ASN A 148 3.37 11.97 14.10
CA ASN A 148 3.23 10.66 14.72
C ASN A 148 2.45 9.66 13.83
N TYR A 149 2.68 9.72 12.52
CA TYR A 149 2.16 8.78 11.54
C TYR A 149 3.19 7.72 11.19
N THR A 150 2.67 6.54 10.83
CA THR A 150 3.49 5.37 10.54
C THR A 150 3.12 4.83 9.15
N PRO A 151 4.10 4.69 8.23
CA PRO A 151 3.86 4.03 6.95
C PRO A 151 3.55 2.54 7.14
N SER A 152 2.77 1.97 6.21
CA SER A 152 2.27 0.59 6.33
C SER A 152 2.68 -0.35 5.19
N ALA A 153 3.44 0.11 4.18
CA ALA A 153 3.91 -0.76 3.10
C ALA A 153 5.28 -1.38 3.43
N PHE A 154 5.38 -2.69 3.30
CA PHE A 154 6.60 -3.47 3.53
C PHE A 154 7.15 -3.95 2.19
N LEU A 155 8.46 -3.84 1.97
CA LEU A 155 9.09 -4.37 0.76
C LEU A 155 9.34 -5.87 0.90
N ILE A 156 8.82 -6.67 -0.01
CA ILE A 156 9.25 -8.04 -0.28
C ILE A 156 10.32 -7.98 -1.39
N TYR A 157 11.51 -8.51 -1.15
CA TYR A 157 12.62 -8.46 -2.12
C TYR A 157 13.36 -9.79 -2.22
N ASN A 158 14.21 -9.91 -3.25
CA ASN A 158 14.91 -11.16 -3.63
C ASN A 158 13.93 -12.28 -4.04
N LEU A 159 12.83 -11.92 -4.69
CA LEU A 159 11.91 -12.90 -5.28
C LEU A 159 12.48 -13.43 -6.60
N THR A 160 12.13 -14.67 -6.95
CA THR A 160 12.19 -15.12 -8.35
C THR A 160 10.95 -14.64 -9.12
N GLU A 161 11.02 -14.64 -10.45
CA GLU A 161 9.88 -14.26 -11.28
C GLU A 161 8.65 -15.16 -11.05
N ALA A 162 8.87 -16.46 -10.82
CA ALA A 162 7.80 -17.41 -10.51
C ALA A 162 7.11 -17.05 -9.19
N GLN A 163 7.90 -16.74 -8.15
CA GLN A 163 7.36 -16.34 -6.84
C GLN A 163 6.58 -15.03 -6.91
N ARG A 164 7.11 -14.05 -7.67
CA ARG A 164 6.43 -12.78 -7.94
C ARG A 164 5.06 -13.02 -8.57
N ARG A 165 5.00 -13.88 -9.58
CA ARG A 165 3.74 -14.24 -10.27
C ARG A 165 2.75 -14.90 -9.32
N THR A 166 3.18 -15.92 -8.57
CA THR A 166 2.33 -16.60 -7.57
C THR A 166 1.72 -15.61 -6.59
N LEU A 167 2.51 -14.68 -6.04
CA LEU A 167 1.99 -13.69 -5.09
C LEU A 167 0.97 -12.72 -5.72
N LEU A 168 1.16 -12.35 -6.99
CA LEU A 168 0.28 -11.44 -7.72
C LEU A 168 -1.01 -12.09 -8.21
N GLU A 169 -1.05 -13.41 -8.42
CA GLU A 169 -2.25 -14.12 -8.91
C GLU A 169 -3.48 -13.92 -8.02
N LYS A 170 -3.28 -13.87 -6.69
CA LYS A 170 -4.39 -13.62 -5.74
C LYS A 170 -4.52 -12.15 -5.32
N THR A 171 -3.45 -11.36 -5.41
CA THR A 171 -3.29 -9.99 -4.89
C THR A 171 -3.55 -9.78 -3.40
N VAL A 172 -4.43 -10.54 -2.75
CA VAL A 172 -4.70 -10.52 -1.30
C VAL A 172 -4.53 -11.92 -0.74
N TRP A 173 -3.75 -12.02 0.33
CA TRP A 173 -3.52 -13.25 1.07
C TRP A 173 -4.03 -13.03 2.49
N SER A 174 -4.88 -13.94 2.97
CA SER A 174 -5.48 -13.87 4.31
C SER A 174 -5.47 -15.23 4.98
N SER A 175 -4.73 -15.33 6.08
CA SER A 175 -4.70 -16.43 7.04
C SER A 175 -5.02 -15.92 8.44
N ILE A 176 -5.13 -16.82 9.41
CA ILE A 176 -5.34 -16.46 10.83
C ILE A 176 -4.21 -15.58 11.39
N ASP A 177 -3.00 -15.74 10.88
CA ASP A 177 -1.81 -15.04 11.38
C ASP A 177 -1.65 -13.64 10.77
N ILE A 178 -2.00 -13.49 9.48
CA ILE A 178 -1.87 -12.21 8.77
C ILE A 178 -2.78 -12.14 7.54
N SER A 179 -3.29 -10.94 7.29
CA SER A 179 -3.90 -10.57 6.01
C SER A 179 -3.14 -9.41 5.38
N PHE A 180 -2.73 -9.52 4.12
CA PHE A 180 -2.02 -8.46 3.40
C PHE A 180 -2.38 -8.47 1.92
N ARG A 181 -2.36 -7.28 1.29
CA ARG A 181 -2.39 -7.17 -0.17
C ARG A 181 -0.97 -7.04 -0.70
N VAL A 182 -0.78 -7.54 -1.91
CA VAL A 182 0.46 -7.49 -2.69
C VAL A 182 0.27 -6.45 -3.78
N ALA A 183 1.24 -5.56 -3.94
CA ALA A 183 1.24 -4.53 -4.97
C ALA A 183 2.58 -4.49 -5.71
N LEU A 184 2.54 -4.03 -6.95
CA LEU A 184 3.73 -3.80 -7.78
C LEU A 184 4.51 -2.58 -7.30
N PRO A 185 5.84 -2.54 -7.50
CA PRO A 185 6.63 -1.36 -7.20
C PRO A 185 6.32 -0.15 -8.07
N GLU A 186 5.93 -0.42 -9.32
CA GLU A 186 5.33 0.55 -10.23
C GLU A 186 3.81 0.33 -10.15
N PRO A 187 3.10 1.06 -9.27
CA PRO A 187 1.68 0.88 -9.08
C PRO A 187 0.92 1.33 -10.33
N ASN A 188 -0.15 0.59 -10.64
CA ASN A 188 -1.07 1.00 -11.69
C ASN A 188 -1.74 2.32 -11.30
N LEU A 189 -2.08 3.12 -12.31
CA LEU A 189 -2.90 4.31 -12.11
C LEU A 189 -4.26 3.92 -11.49
N PRO A 190 -4.74 4.63 -10.46
CA PRO A 190 -6.03 4.34 -9.88
C PRO A 190 -7.20 4.64 -10.83
N ASP A 191 -8.24 3.83 -10.76
CA ASP A 191 -9.50 4.14 -11.46
C ASP A 191 -10.38 5.10 -10.66
N PHE A 192 -10.18 5.20 -9.34
CA PHE A 192 -10.92 6.14 -8.49
C PHE A 192 -10.41 7.55 -8.74
N LEU A 193 -11.31 8.48 -9.04
CA LEU A 193 -10.96 9.89 -9.26
C LEU A 193 -11.29 10.71 -8.01
N PHE A 194 -12.56 10.77 -7.64
CA PHE A 194 -13.03 11.56 -6.49
C PHE A 194 -14.43 11.11 -6.06
N ASN A 195 -14.88 11.63 -4.93
CA ASN A 195 -16.25 11.48 -4.45
C ASN A 195 -17.01 12.78 -4.57
N ILE A 196 -18.30 12.72 -4.93
CA ILE A 196 -19.22 13.85 -4.90
C ILE A 196 -20.23 13.66 -3.77
N LYS A 197 -20.41 14.69 -2.94
CA LYS A 197 -21.45 14.78 -1.92
C LYS A 197 -22.34 16.02 -2.14
N GLY A 198 -23.49 16.06 -1.47
CA GLY A 198 -24.38 17.24 -1.47
C GLY A 198 -25.54 17.16 -2.45
N PHE A 199 -25.66 16.08 -3.22
CA PHE A 199 -26.86 15.83 -4.02
C PHE A 199 -28.01 15.29 -3.19
N THR A 200 -29.23 15.66 -3.56
CA THR A 200 -30.48 15.22 -2.91
C THR A 200 -31.09 13.96 -3.54
N THR A 201 -30.34 13.26 -4.41
CA THR A 201 -30.81 12.06 -5.12
C THR A 201 -30.15 10.78 -4.61
N MET A 202 -30.82 9.65 -4.85
CA MET A 202 -30.29 8.30 -4.68
C MET A 202 -29.98 7.61 -6.02
N SER A 203 -30.33 8.24 -7.15
CA SER A 203 -30.19 7.69 -8.50
C SER A 203 -28.76 7.87 -9.01
N MET A 204 -28.08 6.76 -9.27
CA MET A 204 -26.76 6.77 -9.90
C MET A 204 -26.83 7.26 -11.34
N ASP A 205 -27.91 6.96 -12.07
CA ASP A 205 -28.06 7.37 -13.47
C ASP A 205 -28.17 8.89 -13.61
N LEU A 206 -28.93 9.54 -12.73
CA LEU A 206 -29.03 11.01 -12.74
C LEU A 206 -27.68 11.67 -12.44
N VAL A 207 -26.93 11.13 -11.47
CA VAL A 207 -25.58 11.62 -11.17
C VAL A 207 -24.62 11.35 -12.33
N ARG A 208 -24.68 10.17 -12.95
CA ARG A 208 -23.89 9.81 -14.13
C ARG A 208 -24.17 10.78 -15.28
N SER A 209 -25.44 11.02 -15.63
CA SER A 209 -25.81 11.96 -16.69
C SER A 209 -25.28 13.37 -16.42
N MET A 210 -25.30 13.82 -15.17
CA MET A 210 -24.75 15.13 -14.78
C MET A 210 -23.23 15.18 -14.96
N VAL A 211 -22.51 14.15 -14.49
CA VAL A 211 -21.06 14.07 -14.63
C VAL A 211 -20.66 14.00 -16.11
N VAL A 212 -21.36 13.19 -16.92
CA VAL A 212 -21.16 13.14 -18.38
C VAL A 212 -21.39 14.51 -19.01
N ALA A 213 -22.46 15.23 -18.64
CA ALA A 213 -22.75 16.54 -19.20
C ALA A 213 -21.62 17.54 -18.91
N VAL A 214 -21.09 17.55 -17.67
CA VAL A 214 -19.93 18.39 -17.30
C VAL A 214 -18.67 17.97 -18.06
N TRP A 215 -18.39 16.67 -18.14
CA TRP A 215 -17.20 16.16 -18.81
C TRP A 215 -17.22 16.42 -20.32
N GLN A 216 -18.40 16.32 -20.95
CA GLN A 216 -18.58 16.54 -22.39
C GLN A 216 -18.84 18.01 -22.76
N ASP A 217 -18.89 18.92 -21.78
CA ASP A 217 -18.96 20.34 -22.07
C ASP A 217 -17.73 20.79 -22.87
N LYS A 218 -17.94 21.76 -23.77
CA LYS A 218 -16.91 22.24 -24.70
C LYS A 218 -15.70 22.81 -23.96
N GLU A 219 -15.90 23.54 -22.87
CA GLU A 219 -14.82 24.13 -22.07
C GLU A 219 -14.01 23.06 -21.37
N THR A 220 -14.69 22.08 -20.78
CA THR A 220 -14.05 20.92 -20.13
C THR A 220 -13.22 20.10 -21.12
N GLN A 221 -13.79 19.77 -22.29
CA GLN A 221 -13.08 19.03 -23.34
C GLN A 221 -11.86 19.80 -23.88
N THR A 222 -11.99 21.11 -24.06
CA THR A 222 -10.86 21.98 -24.47
C THR A 222 -9.76 21.96 -23.42
N SER A 223 -10.11 22.05 -22.14
CA SER A 223 -9.15 22.02 -21.04
C SER A 223 -8.44 20.67 -20.90
N LEU A 224 -9.17 19.56 -21.00
CA LEU A 224 -8.58 18.21 -21.03
C LEU A 224 -7.61 18.04 -22.20
N GLN A 225 -7.94 18.58 -23.37
CA GLN A 225 -7.05 18.56 -24.53
C GLN A 225 -5.77 19.38 -24.27
N MET A 226 -5.88 20.57 -23.67
CA MET A 226 -4.72 21.39 -23.32
C MET A 226 -3.81 20.70 -22.29
N ILE A 227 -4.39 20.11 -21.23
CA ILE A 227 -3.65 19.34 -20.22
C ILE A 227 -2.88 18.18 -20.90
N SER A 228 -3.55 17.45 -21.80
CA SER A 228 -2.95 16.33 -22.52
C SER A 228 -1.82 16.75 -23.47
N GLN A 229 -1.96 17.89 -24.13
CA GLN A 229 -0.94 18.46 -25.00
C GLN A 229 0.26 18.98 -24.20
N ALA A 230 0.03 19.61 -23.04
CA ALA A 230 1.09 20.09 -22.16
C ALA A 230 1.90 18.94 -21.54
N ALA A 231 1.26 17.80 -21.27
CA ALA A 231 1.92 16.59 -20.78
C ALA A 231 2.60 15.77 -21.88
N ALA A 232 2.33 16.06 -23.16
CA ALA A 232 2.94 15.33 -24.27
C ALA A 232 4.45 15.56 -24.28
N ASN A 233 5.21 14.46 -24.17
CA ASN A 233 6.66 14.47 -24.23
C ASN A 233 7.13 13.59 -25.42
N LYS A 234 8.45 13.50 -25.64
CA LYS A 234 9.01 12.75 -26.77
C LYS A 234 8.61 11.26 -26.78
N GLU A 235 8.21 10.70 -25.65
CA GLU A 235 7.90 9.28 -25.48
C GLU A 235 6.40 8.99 -25.53
N HIS A 236 5.54 9.98 -25.22
CA HIS A 236 4.10 9.79 -25.11
C HIS A 236 3.34 10.89 -25.83
N THR A 237 2.69 10.53 -26.94
CA THR A 237 1.65 11.35 -27.57
C THR A 237 0.29 10.83 -27.14
N TYR A 238 -0.48 11.68 -26.45
CA TYR A 238 -1.85 11.36 -26.06
C TYR A 238 -2.79 11.79 -27.18
N SER A 239 -3.39 10.81 -27.85
CA SER A 239 -4.43 11.10 -28.82
C SER A 239 -5.70 11.57 -28.12
N GLN A 240 -6.45 12.42 -28.80
CA GLN A 240 -7.78 12.82 -28.38
C GLN A 240 -8.71 11.61 -28.14
N SER A 241 -8.48 10.50 -28.85
CA SER A 241 -9.21 9.25 -28.65
C SER A 241 -9.00 8.62 -27.27
N ASN A 242 -7.82 8.78 -26.66
CA ASN A 242 -7.54 8.24 -25.33
C ASN A 242 -8.30 9.00 -24.25
N ILE A 243 -8.30 10.33 -24.32
CA ILE A 243 -9.06 11.19 -23.40
C ILE A 243 -10.57 10.95 -23.55
N LYS A 244 -11.03 10.80 -24.78
CA LYS A 244 -12.41 10.43 -25.06
C LYS A 244 -12.75 9.07 -24.45
N ALA A 245 -11.95 8.02 -24.68
CA ALA A 245 -12.18 6.70 -24.11
C ALA A 245 -12.13 6.70 -22.57
N PHE A 246 -11.22 7.46 -21.97
CA PHE A 246 -11.14 7.67 -20.53
C PHE A 246 -12.43 8.29 -19.99
N THR A 247 -12.89 9.40 -20.55
CA THR A 247 -14.13 10.06 -20.10
C THR A 247 -15.40 9.23 -20.37
N GLU A 248 -15.44 8.47 -21.46
CA GLU A 248 -16.55 7.55 -21.77
C GLU A 248 -16.59 6.33 -20.84
N SER A 249 -15.45 5.93 -20.26
CA SER A 249 -15.35 4.83 -19.29
C SER A 249 -15.84 5.17 -17.87
N LEU A 250 -16.45 6.35 -17.69
CA LEU A 250 -17.04 6.79 -16.43
C LEU A 250 -17.85 5.67 -15.75
N GLU A 251 -17.65 5.47 -14.46
CA GLU A 251 -18.48 4.65 -13.58
C GLU A 251 -18.84 5.47 -12.33
N VAL A 252 -20.09 5.36 -11.90
CA VAL A 252 -20.59 6.04 -10.69
C VAL A 252 -21.03 4.97 -9.69
N LYS A 253 -20.49 5.02 -8.47
CA LYS A 253 -20.90 4.13 -7.38
C LYS A 253 -21.48 4.94 -6.23
N ARG A 254 -22.67 4.56 -5.76
CA ARG A 254 -23.28 5.17 -4.58
C ARG A 254 -22.77 4.51 -3.31
N LEU A 255 -22.44 5.34 -2.32
CA LEU A 255 -22.21 4.95 -0.93
C LEU A 255 -23.31 5.55 -0.05
N ASP A 256 -23.97 4.67 0.69
CA ASP A 256 -24.98 5.05 1.67
C ASP A 256 -24.29 5.32 3.01
N VAL A 257 -23.85 6.56 3.21
CA VAL A 257 -23.15 6.99 4.43
C VAL A 257 -24.15 7.67 5.36
N LYS A 258 -24.00 7.44 6.67
CA LYS A 258 -24.80 8.10 7.71
C LYS A 258 -24.03 9.29 8.29
N GLU A 259 -24.67 10.45 8.35
CA GLU A 259 -24.14 11.64 9.02
C GLU A 259 -24.66 11.75 10.46
N LYS A 260 -24.31 12.85 11.15
CA LYS A 260 -24.76 13.09 12.53
C LYS A 260 -26.30 13.06 12.57
N GLY A 261 -26.84 12.37 13.57
CA GLY A 261 -28.30 12.17 13.70
C GLY A 261 -28.86 11.01 12.89
N ASP A 262 -28.01 10.09 12.41
CA ASP A 262 -28.41 8.91 11.63
C ASP A 262 -29.07 9.24 10.28
N ILE A 263 -28.84 10.46 9.78
CA ILE A 263 -29.38 10.92 8.51
C ILE A 263 -28.59 10.29 7.38
N LEU A 264 -29.29 9.63 6.47
CA LEU A 264 -28.70 9.07 5.25
C LEU A 264 -28.24 10.21 4.33
N ALA A 265 -26.94 10.25 4.05
CA ALA A 265 -26.30 11.21 3.17
C ALA A 265 -25.60 10.44 2.03
N PRO A 266 -26.25 10.27 0.87
CA PRO A 266 -25.67 9.54 -0.24
C PRO A 266 -24.44 10.28 -0.75
N ARG A 267 -23.41 9.51 -1.07
CA ARG A 267 -22.17 10.00 -1.68
C ARG A 267 -21.88 9.18 -2.92
N PHE A 268 -21.27 9.80 -3.92
CA PHE A 268 -21.08 9.17 -5.23
C PHE A 268 -19.61 9.15 -5.57
N ASN A 269 -19.01 7.95 -5.58
CA ASN A 269 -17.66 7.77 -6.09
C ASN A 269 -17.68 7.79 -7.60
N ILE A 270 -16.73 8.53 -8.16
CA ILE A 270 -16.54 8.70 -9.59
C ILE A 270 -15.27 7.94 -9.96
N HIS A 271 -15.41 7.02 -10.90
CA HIS A 271 -14.32 6.24 -11.44
C HIS A 271 -14.22 6.43 -12.96
N ALA A 272 -13.03 6.20 -13.50
CA ALA A 272 -12.78 6.05 -14.92
C ALA A 272 -11.63 5.06 -15.11
N GLU A 273 -11.64 4.30 -16.20
CA GLU A 273 -10.62 3.30 -16.47
C GLU A 273 -9.26 3.96 -16.78
N SER A 274 -8.32 3.83 -15.87
CA SER A 274 -7.04 4.51 -15.95
C SER A 274 -6.17 4.01 -17.10
N LYS A 275 -6.43 2.81 -17.63
CA LYS A 275 -5.67 2.16 -18.72
C LYS A 275 -5.54 3.00 -20.00
N TYR A 276 -6.41 3.99 -20.20
CA TYR A 276 -6.37 4.92 -21.34
C TYR A 276 -5.34 6.05 -21.17
N ILE A 277 -4.91 6.30 -19.94
CA ILE A 277 -3.85 7.22 -19.56
C ILE A 277 -2.65 6.38 -19.10
N LYS A 278 -1.43 6.74 -19.50
CA LYS A 278 -0.23 5.97 -19.12
C LYS A 278 0.72 6.75 -18.22
N ASP A 279 0.71 8.08 -18.35
CA ASP A 279 1.54 8.97 -17.56
C ASP A 279 0.86 9.36 -16.24
N HIS A 280 1.63 9.24 -15.15
CA HIS A 280 1.16 9.53 -13.79
C HIS A 280 0.86 11.01 -13.58
N ASN A 281 1.65 11.91 -14.16
CA ASN A 281 1.46 13.35 -14.00
C ASN A 281 0.23 13.83 -14.78
N LEU A 282 -0.01 13.28 -15.97
CA LEU A 282 -1.20 13.55 -16.77
C LEU A 282 -2.46 13.05 -16.05
N TRP A 283 -2.43 11.82 -15.53
CA TRP A 283 -3.56 11.28 -14.78
C TRP A 283 -3.90 12.16 -13.57
N ALA A 284 -2.91 12.58 -12.79
CA ALA A 284 -3.11 13.45 -11.63
C ALA A 284 -3.69 14.82 -12.03
N GLN A 285 -3.14 15.45 -13.08
CA GLN A 285 -3.67 16.73 -13.59
C GLN A 285 -5.11 16.61 -14.09
N ILE A 286 -5.46 15.50 -14.76
CA ILE A 286 -6.84 15.23 -15.17
C ILE A 286 -7.74 15.02 -13.95
N GLN A 287 -7.30 14.25 -12.96
CA GLN A 287 -8.05 14.00 -11.72
C GLN A 287 -8.34 15.32 -10.99
N ASP A 288 -7.32 16.15 -10.77
CA ASP A 288 -7.44 17.45 -10.10
C ASP A 288 -8.40 18.37 -10.86
N PHE A 289 -8.20 18.51 -12.18
CA PHE A 289 -9.05 19.34 -13.03
C PHE A 289 -10.53 18.89 -12.99
N LEU A 290 -10.78 17.60 -13.12
CA LEU A 290 -12.14 17.07 -13.07
C LEU A 290 -12.74 17.20 -11.67
N ALA A 291 -11.96 17.02 -10.60
CA ALA A 291 -12.42 17.25 -9.24
C ALA A 291 -12.79 18.73 -9.01
N ASP A 292 -12.08 19.68 -9.62
CA ASP A 292 -12.35 21.11 -9.48
C ASP A 292 -13.56 21.61 -10.29
N CYS A 293 -14.09 20.79 -11.19
CA CYS A 293 -15.30 21.14 -11.96
C CYS A 293 -16.53 21.31 -11.05
N GLN A 294 -17.43 22.22 -11.46
CA GLN A 294 -18.69 22.44 -10.75
C GLN A 294 -19.76 21.45 -11.23
N TYR A 295 -20.11 20.51 -10.36
CA TYR A 295 -21.24 19.60 -10.58
C TYR A 295 -22.51 20.16 -9.94
N SER A 296 -23.44 20.69 -10.72
CA SER A 296 -24.70 21.24 -10.20
C SER A 296 -25.90 20.91 -11.07
N SER A 297 -27.04 20.74 -10.43
CA SER A 297 -28.34 20.58 -11.06
C SER A 297 -29.39 21.39 -10.32
N ASN A 298 -30.25 22.07 -11.07
CA ASN A 298 -31.35 22.86 -10.50
C ASN A 298 -32.29 22.02 -9.62
N MET A 299 -32.40 20.71 -9.89
CA MET A 299 -33.27 19.80 -9.13
C MET A 299 -32.53 19.06 -8.01
N LEU A 300 -31.23 18.77 -8.20
CA LEU A 300 -30.47 17.88 -7.31
C LEU A 300 -29.53 18.63 -6.36
N GLY A 301 -29.41 19.94 -6.51
CA GLY A 301 -28.50 20.79 -5.74
C GLY A 301 -27.10 20.84 -6.34
N ARG A 302 -26.14 21.26 -5.51
CA ARG A 302 -24.73 21.44 -5.88
C ARG A 302 -23.87 20.36 -5.23
N GLY A 303 -23.18 19.60 -6.06
CA GLY A 303 -22.18 18.63 -5.65
C GLY A 303 -20.90 19.33 -5.20
N THR A 304 -20.28 18.82 -4.14
CA THR A 304 -18.91 19.15 -3.73
C THR A 304 -18.06 17.91 -3.88
N THR A 305 -16.94 18.04 -4.57
CA THR A 305 -15.98 16.96 -4.81
C THR A 305 -14.99 16.84 -3.65
N GLN A 306 -14.47 15.63 -3.45
CA GLN A 306 -13.38 15.34 -2.52
C GLN A 306 -12.49 14.24 -3.11
N ILE A 307 -11.21 14.54 -3.31
CA ILE A 307 -10.19 13.54 -3.69
C ILE A 307 -9.84 12.73 -2.44
N ALA A 308 -9.77 11.40 -2.59
CA ALA A 308 -9.46 10.44 -1.53
C ALA A 308 -10.17 10.75 -0.18
N PRO A 309 -11.52 10.84 -0.15
CA PRO A 309 -12.26 11.28 1.04
C PRO A 309 -12.19 10.29 2.20
N TYR A 310 -11.80 9.05 1.93
CA TYR A 310 -11.74 7.97 2.90
C TYR A 310 -10.35 7.38 2.97
N GLU A 311 -10.11 6.77 4.12
CA GLU A 311 -8.96 5.93 4.36
C GLU A 311 -9.46 4.75 5.18
N CYS A 312 -9.90 3.69 4.49
CA CYS A 312 -10.48 2.54 5.16
C CYS A 312 -9.46 1.92 6.13
N ARG A 313 -9.75 1.90 7.43
CA ARG A 313 -8.80 1.38 8.44
C ARG A 313 -8.60 -0.14 8.39
N ILE A 314 -9.26 -0.84 7.46
CA ILE A 314 -9.12 -2.28 7.25
C ILE A 314 -8.26 -2.54 6.02
N CYS A 315 -8.69 -2.09 4.83
CA CYS A 315 -8.02 -2.38 3.56
C CYS A 315 -7.27 -1.19 2.94
N TYR A 316 -7.35 -0.01 3.56
CA TYR A 316 -6.82 1.28 3.08
C TYR A 316 -7.38 1.80 1.77
N SER A 317 -8.46 1.20 1.26
CA SER A 317 -9.17 1.74 0.10
C SER A 317 -9.65 3.16 0.38
N VAL A 318 -9.55 4.03 -0.63
CA VAL A 318 -10.16 5.38 -0.62
C VAL A 318 -11.62 5.38 -1.06
N ASP A 319 -12.10 4.23 -1.55
CA ASP A 319 -13.44 4.05 -2.11
C ASP A 319 -14.53 3.97 -1.04
N HIS A 320 -14.21 3.66 0.22
CA HIS A 320 -15.26 3.53 1.25
C HIS A 320 -14.76 3.83 2.66
N PRO A 321 -15.64 4.28 3.56
CA PRO A 321 -15.33 4.37 4.98
C PRO A 321 -15.22 2.96 5.60
N HIS A 322 -14.56 2.87 6.75
CA HIS A 322 -14.35 1.61 7.48
C HIS A 322 -15.63 0.77 7.65
N GLY A 323 -16.76 1.40 8.01
CA GLY A 323 -18.03 0.69 8.26
C GLY A 323 -18.66 0.04 7.03
N LEU A 324 -18.21 0.41 5.83
CA LEU A 324 -18.67 -0.16 4.55
C LEU A 324 -17.62 -1.06 3.89
N CYS A 325 -16.57 -1.43 4.62
CA CYS A 325 -15.55 -2.33 4.08
C CYS A 325 -16.14 -3.72 3.78
N PRO A 326 -15.96 -4.27 2.57
CA PRO A 326 -16.54 -5.57 2.22
C PRO A 326 -15.75 -6.76 2.77
N PHE A 327 -14.47 -6.59 3.10
CA PHE A 327 -13.58 -7.67 3.52
C PHE A 327 -14.07 -8.47 4.73
N PRO A 328 -14.58 -7.84 5.81
CA PRO A 328 -15.11 -8.56 6.96
C PRO A 328 -16.29 -9.51 6.66
N SER A 329 -16.95 -9.36 5.51
CA SER A 329 -18.09 -10.17 5.09
C SER A 329 -17.69 -11.31 4.15
N ILE A 330 -16.42 -11.41 3.75
CA ILE A 330 -15.94 -12.47 2.85
C ILE A 330 -15.89 -13.79 3.63
N ALA A 331 -16.44 -14.86 3.05
CA ALA A 331 -16.37 -16.19 3.64
C ALA A 331 -14.90 -16.64 3.80
N GLY A 332 -14.54 -17.09 5.01
CA GLY A 332 -13.17 -17.45 5.34
C GLY A 332 -12.21 -16.27 5.50
N TRP A 333 -12.72 -15.03 5.61
CA TRP A 333 -11.90 -13.88 5.98
C TRP A 333 -11.40 -14.05 7.42
N ASN A 334 -10.10 -14.26 7.52
CA ASN A 334 -9.43 -14.38 8.79
C ASN A 334 -9.02 -12.97 9.22
N ARG A 335 -9.86 -12.31 10.03
CA ARG A 335 -9.53 -11.00 10.59
C ARG A 335 -8.20 -11.12 11.35
N PRO A 336 -7.16 -10.33 11.03
CA PRO A 336 -6.02 -10.19 11.93
C PRO A 336 -6.56 -9.71 13.27
N SER A 337 -6.22 -10.43 14.34
CA SER A 337 -6.61 -10.11 15.72
C SER A 337 -5.91 -8.88 16.27
#